data_AF-X1H1Q6-F1
#
_entry.id   AF-X1H1Q6-F1
#
_cell.length_a   1.000
_cell.length_b   1.000
_cell.length_c   1.000
_cell.angle_alpha   90.00
_cell.angle_beta   90.00
_cell.angle_gamma   90.00
#
_symmetry.space_group_name_H-M   'P 1'
#
loop_
_entity.id
_entity.type
_entity.pdbx_description
1 polymer ?
#
loop_
_entity_poly.entity_id
_entity_poly.type
_entity_poly.pdbx_seq_one_letter_code
_entity_poly.pdbx_strand_id
1 'polypeptide(L)'
;MKVDLGGIAQGFAADRVAMILKEYNVKSALINIGGEIALIGQSPKGRPWRIGIKNPRGEGIIETVELKDEALSTSGDYEKFFIINNKRYPHIINPKTGFPARDFVSVTIFAKNAAFADAIATATATMGPEKGLIFLDSLGIGGIIYYEESGCLQRVEKR
;
A
#
# COMPACT_ATOMS: atom_id res chain seq x y z
N MET A 1 10.47 -9.43 24.53
CA MET A 1 9.58 -9.21 23.37
C MET A 1 9.45 -7.71 23.14
N LYS A 2 9.51 -7.24 21.90
CA LYS A 2 9.26 -5.85 21.51
C LYS A 2 8.18 -5.85 20.42
N VAL A 3 7.28 -4.87 20.44
CA VAL A 3 6.22 -4.71 19.45
C VAL A 3 6.51 -3.45 18.65
N ASP A 4 6.42 -3.56 17.33
CA ASP A 4 6.50 -2.45 16.39
C ASP A 4 5.20 -2.44 15.56
N LEU A 5 4.60 -1.26 15.41
CA LEU A 5 3.31 -1.08 14.71
C LEU A 5 3.48 -0.35 13.38
N GLY A 6 4.71 -0.29 12.85
CA GLY A 6 5.05 0.50 11.66
C GLY A 6 4.24 0.13 10.42
N GLY A 7 3.89 -1.15 10.23
CA GLY A 7 3.11 -1.62 9.08
C GLY A 7 1.59 -1.67 9.29
N ILE A 8 1.04 -0.87 10.21
CA ILE A 8 -0.42 -0.75 10.43
C ILE A 8 -0.82 0.60 11.03
N ALA A 9 0.07 1.26 11.76
CA ALA A 9 -0.28 2.45 12.55
C ALA A 9 -0.69 3.65 11.68
N GLN A 10 -0.11 3.81 10.49
CA GLN A 10 -0.45 4.91 9.59
C GLN A 10 -1.84 4.73 8.99
N GLY A 11 -2.15 3.51 8.50
CA GLY A 11 -3.49 3.17 8.05
C GLY A 11 -4.53 3.33 9.16
N PHE A 12 -4.22 2.87 10.38
CA PHE A 12 -5.10 3.08 11.54
C PHE A 12 -5.34 4.56 11.83
N ALA A 13 -4.30 5.40 11.80
CA ALA A 13 -4.45 6.83 12.00
C ALA A 13 -5.34 7.46 10.91
N ALA A 14 -5.21 7.03 9.66
CA ALA A 14 -6.03 7.54 8.55
C ALA A 14 -7.51 7.18 8.75
N ASP A 15 -7.80 5.96 9.18
CA ASP A 15 -9.15 5.52 9.54
C ASP A 15 -9.74 6.33 10.71
N ARG A 16 -8.93 6.63 11.74
CA ARG A 16 -9.38 7.44 12.88
C ARG A 16 -9.71 8.86 12.49
N VAL A 17 -8.93 9.49 11.61
CA VAL A 17 -9.25 10.82 11.06
C VAL A 17 -10.53 10.74 10.23
N ALA A 18 -10.67 9.73 9.37
CA ALA A 18 -11.87 9.56 8.56
C ALA A 18 -13.14 9.38 9.42
N MET A 19 -13.04 8.63 10.52
CA MET A 19 -14.11 8.45 11.49
C MET A 19 -14.54 9.78 12.13
N ILE A 20 -13.58 10.58 12.62
CA ILE A 20 -13.84 11.91 13.20
C ILE A 20 -14.54 12.80 12.17
N LEU A 21 -14.03 12.87 10.94
CA LEU A 21 -14.65 13.69 9.89
C LEU A 21 -16.10 13.28 9.60
N LYS A 22 -16.41 11.98 9.61
CA LYS A 22 -17.77 11.46 9.45
C LYS A 22 -18.69 11.89 10.61
N GLU A 23 -18.19 11.89 11.85
CA GLU A 23 -18.93 12.40 13.03
C GLU A 23 -19.29 13.88 12.89
N TYR A 24 -18.40 14.67 12.28
CA TYR A 24 -18.65 16.08 11.92
C TYR A 24 -19.43 16.26 10.60
N ASN A 25 -20.09 15.21 10.10
CA ASN A 25 -20.90 15.22 8.88
C ASN A 25 -20.16 15.58 7.58
N VAL A 26 -18.84 15.46 7.54
CA VAL A 26 -18.08 15.64 6.29
C VAL A 26 -18.46 14.52 5.32
N LYS A 27 -18.85 14.89 4.09
CA LYS A 27 -19.32 13.96 3.05
C LYS A 27 -18.30 13.69 1.95
N SER A 28 -17.23 14.47 1.88
CA SER A 28 -16.16 14.37 0.88
C SER A 28 -14.83 14.73 1.51
N ALA A 29 -13.90 13.78 1.55
CA ALA A 29 -12.54 14.01 2.03
C ALA A 29 -11.56 12.97 1.48
N LEU A 30 -10.30 13.38 1.33
CA LEU A 30 -9.15 12.50 1.13
C LEU A 30 -8.20 12.70 2.30
N ILE A 31 -7.98 11.64 3.07
CA ILE A 31 -7.03 11.61 4.17
C ILE A 31 -5.79 10.89 3.64
N ASN A 32 -4.60 11.46 3.83
CA ASN A 32 -3.33 10.83 3.48
C ASN A 32 -2.36 10.94 4.66
N ILE A 33 -1.94 9.80 5.22
CA ILE A 33 -0.97 9.72 6.29
C ILE A 33 0.24 8.93 5.80
N GLY A 34 1.22 9.65 5.25
CA GLY A 34 2.49 9.09 4.81
C GLY A 34 2.37 8.04 3.71
N GLY A 35 1.41 8.19 2.80
CA GLY A 35 1.14 7.23 1.72
C GLY A 35 -0.18 6.48 1.91
N GLU A 36 -0.66 6.38 3.15
CA GLU A 36 -1.87 5.61 3.46
C GLU A 36 -3.11 6.48 3.36
N ILE A 37 -4.01 6.09 2.48
CA ILE A 37 -5.15 6.89 2.03
C ILE A 37 -6.45 6.30 2.54
N ALA A 38 -7.30 7.14 3.12
CA ALA A 38 -8.70 6.83 3.40
C ALA A 38 -9.59 7.87 2.70
N LEU A 39 -10.65 7.40 2.03
CA LEU A 39 -11.56 8.26 1.26
C LEU A 39 -12.94 8.31 1.91
N ILE A 40 -13.53 9.50 1.91
CA ILE A 40 -14.93 9.73 2.26
C ILE A 40 -15.64 10.21 1.00
N GLY A 41 -16.69 9.51 0.60
CA GLY A 41 -17.54 9.88 -0.52
C GLY A 41 -16.79 9.98 -1.85
N GLN A 42 -17.23 10.94 -2.66
CA GLN A 42 -16.66 11.27 -3.97
C GLN A 42 -15.79 12.51 -3.89
N SER A 43 -14.99 12.75 -4.92
CA SER A 43 -14.27 14.01 -5.10
C SER A 43 -15.23 15.21 -5.19
N PRO A 44 -14.75 16.45 -4.99
CA PRO A 44 -15.57 17.66 -5.16
C PRO A 44 -16.23 17.82 -6.54
N LYS A 45 -15.80 17.05 -7.54
CA LYS A 45 -16.38 17.03 -8.89
C LYS A 45 -17.51 16.00 -9.06
N GLY A 46 -17.95 15.33 -7.99
CA GLY A 46 -19.00 14.30 -8.03
C GLY A 46 -18.58 12.99 -8.71
N ARG A 47 -17.27 12.73 -8.79
CA ARG A 47 -16.69 11.53 -9.41
C ARG A 47 -15.84 10.75 -8.40
N PRO A 48 -15.58 9.45 -8.62
CA PRO A 48 -14.57 8.72 -7.85
C PRO A 48 -13.26 9.50 -7.71
N TRP A 49 -12.57 9.32 -6.60
CA TRP A 49 -11.27 9.92 -6.38
C TRP A 49 -10.25 9.28 -7.32
N ARG A 50 -9.49 10.13 -8.03
CA ARG A 50 -8.36 9.69 -8.85
C ARG A 50 -7.10 9.71 -8.00
N ILE A 51 -6.57 8.54 -7.68
CA ILE A 51 -5.38 8.38 -6.84
C ILE A 51 -4.22 7.90 -7.71
N GLY A 52 -3.11 8.63 -7.68
CA GLY A 52 -1.90 8.26 -8.40
C GLY A 52 -1.03 7.30 -7.57
N ILE A 53 -0.61 6.21 -8.17
CA ILE A 53 0.41 5.29 -7.66
C ILE A 53 1.76 5.78 -8.19
N LYS A 54 2.69 6.08 -7.27
CA LYS A 54 4.02 6.59 -7.60
C LYS A 54 4.83 5.56 -8.38
N ASN A 55 5.60 6.02 -9.36
CA ASN A 55 6.59 5.16 -10.03
C ASN A 55 7.71 4.79 -9.05
N PRO A 56 7.89 3.49 -8.71
CA PRO A 56 8.87 3.07 -7.70
C PRO A 56 10.33 3.13 -8.17
N ARG A 57 10.56 3.39 -9.46
CA ARG A 57 11.88 3.41 -10.12
C ARG A 57 12.10 4.63 -11.01
N GLY A 58 11.24 5.64 -10.93
CA GLY A 58 11.35 6.84 -11.73
C GLY A 58 10.54 7.99 -11.14
N GLU A 59 10.40 9.04 -11.92
CA GLU A 59 9.58 10.19 -11.54
C GLU A 59 8.10 9.97 -11.92
N GLY A 60 7.22 10.67 -11.23
CA GLY A 60 5.79 10.73 -11.56
C GLY A 60 4.97 9.53 -11.11
N ILE A 61 3.84 9.34 -11.80
CA ILE A 61 2.80 8.38 -11.49
C ILE A 61 2.89 7.25 -12.52
N ILE A 62 3.01 6.01 -12.07
CA ILE A 62 3.02 4.82 -12.95
C ILE A 62 1.61 4.35 -13.27
N GLU A 63 0.66 4.57 -12.36
CA GLU A 63 -0.72 4.12 -12.51
C GLU A 63 -1.69 5.06 -11.79
N THR A 64 -2.92 5.21 -12.29
CA THR A 64 -3.97 5.97 -11.61
C THR A 64 -5.18 5.08 -11.42
N VAL A 65 -5.69 5.02 -10.19
CA VAL A 65 -6.88 4.25 -9.84
C VAL A 65 -8.02 5.18 -9.47
N GLU A 66 -9.25 4.71 -9.69
CA GLU A 66 -10.48 5.41 -9.32
C GLU A 66 -11.15 4.67 -8.16
N LEU A 67 -11.26 5.36 -7.02
CA LEU A 67 -11.76 4.77 -5.77
C LEU A 67 -12.88 5.62 -5.18
N LYS A 68 -13.83 4.98 -4.50
CA LYS A 68 -14.94 5.65 -3.81
C LYS A 68 -15.24 4.92 -2.51
N ASP A 69 -15.31 5.66 -1.40
CA ASP A 69 -15.62 5.11 -0.07
C ASP A 69 -14.70 3.92 0.32
N GLU A 70 -13.45 4.01 -0.11
CA GLU A 70 -12.41 2.98 0.01
C GLU A 70 -11.11 3.59 0.56
N ALA A 71 -10.13 2.74 0.77
CA ALA A 71 -8.80 3.06 1.22
C ALA A 71 -7.75 2.43 0.30
N LEU A 72 -6.57 3.04 0.28
CA LEU A 72 -5.42 2.59 -0.49
C LEU A 72 -4.18 2.69 0.39
N SER A 73 -3.36 1.64 0.38
CA SER A 73 -2.05 1.67 1.03
C SER A 73 -0.97 1.13 0.12
N THR A 74 0.25 1.67 0.21
CA THR A 74 1.39 1.20 -0.60
C THR A 74 2.62 0.92 0.24
N SER A 75 3.07 -0.34 0.24
CA SER A 75 4.35 -0.77 0.81
C SER A 75 5.42 -0.80 -0.28
N GLY A 76 6.42 0.08 -0.18
CA GLY A 76 7.49 0.21 -1.16
C GLY A 76 8.87 -0.13 -0.60
N ASP A 77 9.71 -0.78 -1.42
CA ASP A 77 11.12 -1.02 -1.07
C ASP A 77 11.97 0.28 -1.06
N TYR A 78 11.38 1.37 -1.55
CA TYR A 78 11.99 2.68 -1.79
C TYR A 78 11.63 3.74 -0.73
N GLU A 79 10.73 3.43 0.21
CA GLU A 79 10.30 4.40 1.24
C GLU A 79 11.37 4.58 2.33
N LYS A 80 11.82 3.47 2.91
CA LYS A 80 12.94 3.42 3.87
C LYS A 80 13.80 2.21 3.55
N PHE A 81 15.06 2.47 3.23
CA PHE A 81 16.04 1.44 2.89
C PHE A 81 17.47 1.93 3.15
N PHE A 82 18.40 1.00 3.12
CA PHE A 82 19.84 1.28 3.03
C PHE A 82 20.46 0.48 1.87
N ILE A 83 21.66 0.86 1.45
CA ILE A 83 22.38 0.20 0.35
C ILE A 83 23.68 -0.39 0.91
N ILE A 84 23.94 -1.66 0.61
CA ILE A 84 25.22 -2.33 0.87
C ILE A 84 25.66 -3.03 -0.41
N ASN A 85 26.86 -2.74 -0.90
CA ASN A 85 27.42 -3.35 -2.12
C ASN A 85 26.45 -3.25 -3.31
N ASN A 86 25.90 -2.06 -3.54
CA ASN A 86 24.91 -1.75 -4.58
C ASN A 86 23.60 -2.57 -4.50
N LYS A 87 23.34 -3.26 -3.39
CA LYS A 87 22.08 -3.95 -3.14
C LYS A 87 21.23 -3.14 -2.17
N ARG A 88 19.93 -3.02 -2.47
CA ARG A 88 18.95 -2.34 -1.63
C ARG A 88 18.41 -3.28 -0.55
N TYR A 89 18.24 -2.74 0.65
CA TYR A 89 17.70 -3.45 1.81
C TYR A 89 16.56 -2.60 2.41
N PRO A 90 15.30 -2.96 2.12
CA PRO A 90 14.17 -2.21 2.66
C PRO A 90 13.97 -2.46 4.15
N HIS A 91 13.22 -1.56 4.79
CA HIS A 91 12.82 -1.68 6.20
C HIS A 91 11.81 -2.82 6.46
N ILE A 92 11.17 -3.35 5.41
CA ILE A 92 10.21 -4.45 5.53
C ILE A 92 10.98 -5.77 5.71
N ILE A 93 10.83 -6.38 6.88
CA ILE A 93 11.52 -7.62 7.26
C ILE A 93 10.62 -8.82 6.99
N ASN A 94 11.16 -9.84 6.33
CA ASN A 94 10.48 -11.13 6.23
C ASN A 94 10.58 -11.86 7.58
N PRO A 95 9.46 -12.11 8.29
CA PRO A 95 9.49 -12.69 9.62
C PRO A 95 9.97 -14.14 9.65
N LYS A 96 9.94 -14.86 8.52
CA LYS A 96 10.45 -16.24 8.44
C LYS A 96 11.97 -16.30 8.37
N THR A 97 12.61 -15.28 7.79
CA THR A 97 14.06 -15.26 7.59
C THR A 97 14.78 -14.32 8.56
N GLY A 98 14.10 -13.30 9.08
CA GLY A 98 14.70 -12.23 9.87
C GLY A 98 15.48 -11.21 9.04
N PHE A 99 15.43 -11.30 7.70
CA PHE A 99 16.12 -10.39 6.78
C PHE A 99 15.13 -9.51 6.01
N PRO A 100 15.58 -8.36 5.46
CA PRO A 100 14.78 -7.55 4.55
C PRO A 100 14.19 -8.38 3.40
N ALA A 101 12.88 -8.23 3.16
CA ALA A 101 12.21 -8.83 2.02
C ALA A 101 12.76 -8.23 0.71
N ARG A 102 12.90 -9.05 -0.33
CA ARG A 102 13.55 -8.64 -1.60
C ARG A 102 12.74 -8.94 -2.84
N ASP A 103 11.70 -9.75 -2.72
CA ASP A 103 10.93 -10.25 -3.86
C ASP A 103 9.77 -9.31 -4.22
N PHE A 104 9.91 -8.01 -3.95
CA PHE A 104 8.92 -6.99 -4.28
C PHE A 104 9.61 -5.64 -4.49
N VAL A 105 8.95 -4.76 -5.23
CA VAL A 105 9.34 -3.36 -5.42
C VAL A 105 8.30 -2.45 -4.79
N SER A 106 7.02 -2.70 -5.07
CA SER A 106 5.90 -1.95 -4.54
C SER A 106 4.68 -2.86 -4.45
N VAL A 107 3.93 -2.77 -3.37
CA VAL A 107 2.64 -3.44 -3.21
C VAL A 107 1.61 -2.41 -2.84
N THR A 108 0.62 -2.22 -3.70
CA THR A 108 -0.53 -1.34 -3.44
C THR A 108 -1.78 -2.18 -3.21
N ILE A 109 -2.48 -1.97 -2.09
CA ILE A 109 -3.69 -2.70 -1.71
C ILE A 109 -4.90 -1.77 -1.68
N PHE A 110 -6.03 -2.25 -2.17
CA PHE A 110 -7.32 -1.56 -2.09
C PHE A 110 -8.22 -2.28 -1.07
N ALA A 111 -8.79 -1.55 -0.12
CA ALA A 111 -9.68 -2.12 0.89
C ALA A 111 -10.72 -1.10 1.38
N LYS A 112 -11.67 -1.54 2.20
CA LYS A 112 -12.65 -0.63 2.80
C LYS A 112 -12.10 0.25 3.92
N ASN A 113 -10.99 -0.14 4.54
CA ASN A 113 -10.35 0.59 5.63
C ASN A 113 -8.83 0.59 5.43
N ALA A 114 -8.18 1.68 5.84
CA ALA A 114 -6.77 1.94 5.57
C ALA A 114 -5.87 1.08 6.45
N ALA A 115 -6.25 0.79 7.70
CA ALA A 115 -5.47 -0.09 8.58
C ALA A 115 -5.30 -1.50 7.99
N PHE A 116 -6.36 -2.06 7.42
CA PHE A 116 -6.31 -3.36 6.76
C PHE A 116 -5.51 -3.29 5.47
N ALA A 117 -5.69 -2.25 4.64
CA ALA A 117 -4.86 -2.07 3.45
C ALA A 117 -3.35 -2.03 3.78
N ASP A 118 -2.97 -1.29 4.83
CA ASP A 118 -1.59 -1.12 5.31
C ASP A 118 -0.97 -2.44 5.79
N ALA A 119 -1.68 -3.15 6.67
CA ALA A 119 -1.26 -4.45 7.17
C ALA A 119 -1.10 -5.48 6.04
N ILE A 120 -2.04 -5.50 5.09
CA ILE A 120 -2.02 -6.44 3.97
C ILE A 120 -0.94 -6.07 2.94
N ALA A 121 -0.68 -4.79 2.69
CA ALA A 121 0.40 -4.36 1.81
C ALA A 121 1.75 -4.84 2.34
N THR A 122 1.98 -4.64 3.64
CA THR A 122 3.20 -5.09 4.32
C THR A 122 3.30 -6.62 4.30
N ALA A 123 2.23 -7.34 4.64
CA ALA A 123 2.22 -8.79 4.64
C ALA A 123 2.53 -9.36 3.24
N THR A 124 1.86 -8.84 2.22
CA THR A 124 2.02 -9.25 0.81
C THR A 124 3.43 -8.98 0.30
N ALA A 125 4.04 -7.84 0.67
CA ALA A 125 5.43 -7.52 0.32
C ALA A 125 6.43 -8.58 0.83
N THR A 126 6.14 -9.22 1.97
CA THR A 126 7.01 -10.31 2.51
C THR A 126 6.82 -11.66 1.79
N MET A 127 5.77 -11.82 0.98
CA MET A 127 5.42 -13.09 0.32
C MET A 127 5.98 -13.22 -1.11
N GLY A 128 6.30 -12.10 -1.76
CA GLY A 128 6.63 -12.05 -3.19
C GLY A 128 5.39 -12.08 -4.10
N PRO A 129 5.54 -11.90 -5.42
CA PRO A 129 4.42 -11.64 -6.34
C PRO A 129 3.42 -12.79 -6.43
N GLU A 130 3.88 -14.03 -6.64
CA GLU A 130 3.00 -15.18 -6.85
C GLU A 130 2.18 -15.53 -5.60
N LYS A 131 2.86 -15.69 -4.46
CA LYS A 131 2.21 -15.99 -3.18
C LYS A 131 1.36 -14.83 -2.68
N GLY A 132 1.81 -13.59 -2.97
CA GLY A 132 1.05 -12.38 -2.70
C GLY A 132 -0.28 -12.39 -3.42
N LEU A 133 -0.31 -12.67 -4.73
CA LEU A 133 -1.57 -12.76 -5.48
C LEU A 133 -2.52 -13.83 -4.92
N ILE A 134 -2.01 -15.03 -4.60
CA ILE A 134 -2.82 -16.11 -4.00
C ILE A 134 -3.40 -15.65 -2.66
N PHE A 135 -2.61 -14.94 -1.85
CA PHE A 135 -3.05 -14.40 -0.57
C PHE A 135 -4.16 -13.36 -0.76
N LEU A 136 -4.00 -12.41 -1.68
CA LEU A 136 -5.03 -11.41 -1.99
C LEU A 136 -6.32 -12.07 -2.50
N ASP A 137 -6.21 -13.09 -3.36
CA ASP A 137 -7.35 -13.84 -3.87
C ASP A 137 -8.12 -14.56 -2.74
N SER A 138 -7.40 -15.16 -1.79
CA SER A 138 -8.00 -15.82 -0.62
C SER A 138 -8.77 -14.88 0.31
N LEU A 139 -8.45 -13.58 0.25
CA LEU A 139 -9.10 -12.52 1.02
C LEU A 139 -10.20 -11.80 0.23
N GLY A 140 -10.32 -12.06 -1.09
CA GLY A 140 -11.27 -11.38 -1.96
C GLY A 140 -11.00 -9.88 -2.11
N ILE A 141 -9.73 -9.47 -2.09
CA ILE A 141 -9.31 -8.07 -2.16
C ILE A 141 -8.43 -7.79 -3.38
N GLY A 142 -8.53 -6.57 -3.89
CA GLY A 142 -7.73 -6.10 -5.01
C GLY A 142 -6.37 -5.55 -4.57
N GLY A 143 -5.39 -5.65 -5.45
CA GLY A 143 -4.06 -5.07 -5.24
C GLY A 143 -3.16 -5.21 -6.46
N ILE A 144 -2.10 -4.40 -6.48
CA ILE A 144 -1.10 -4.37 -7.54
C ILE A 144 0.26 -4.63 -6.90
N ILE A 145 1.02 -5.57 -7.48
CA ILE A 145 2.37 -5.90 -7.04
C ILE A 145 3.32 -5.61 -8.19
N TYR A 146 4.26 -4.71 -7.95
CA TYR A 146 5.43 -4.51 -8.79
C TYR A 146 6.61 -5.27 -8.21
N TYR A 147 7.39 -5.91 -9.07
CA TYR A 147 8.61 -6.64 -8.72
C TYR A 147 9.64 -6.51 -9.83
N GLU A 148 10.89 -6.90 -9.58
CA GLU A 148 11.94 -6.92 -10.60
C GLU A 148 12.24 -8.35 -11.05
N GLU A 149 12.31 -8.55 -12.37
CA GLU A 149 12.73 -9.80 -12.98
C GLU A 149 13.69 -9.48 -14.14
N SER A 150 14.89 -10.07 -14.10
CA SER A 150 15.95 -9.81 -15.09
C SER A 150 16.29 -8.33 -15.30
N GLY A 151 16.18 -7.51 -14.25
CA GLY A 151 16.45 -6.06 -14.30
C GLY A 151 15.31 -5.21 -14.88
N CYS A 152 14.17 -5.82 -15.20
CA CYS A 152 12.98 -5.13 -15.69
C CYS A 152 11.90 -5.10 -14.61
N LEU A 153 11.21 -3.97 -14.50
CA LEU A 153 10.05 -3.83 -13.62
C LEU A 153 8.86 -4.60 -14.22
N GLN A 154 8.36 -5.58 -13.49
CA GLN A 154 7.19 -6.38 -13.82
C GLN A 154 6.00 -5.97 -12.94
N ARG A 155 4.79 -6.34 -13.37
CA ARG A 155 3.53 -6.04 -12.68
C ARG A 155 2.62 -7.25 -12.71
N VAL A 156 2.03 -7.57 -11.56
CA VAL A 156 0.87 -8.46 -11.45
C VAL A 156 -0.22 -7.79 -10.62
N GLU A 157 -1.49 -8.12 -10.87
CA GLU A 157 -2.61 -7.52 -10.16
C GLU A 157 -3.72 -8.52 -9.85
N LYS A 158 -4.50 -8.20 -8.82
CA LYS A 158 -5.82 -8.75 -8.54
C LYS A 158 -6.80 -7.57 -8.52
N ARG A 159 -7.92 -7.71 -9.22
CA ARG A 159 -9.02 -6.74 -9.18
C ARG A 159 -10.16 -7.25 -8.31
#